data_AF-A0A2W6CIW5-F1
#
_entry.id   AF-A0A2W6CIW5-F1
#
_cell.length_a   1.000
_cell.length_b   1.000
_cell.length_c   1.000
_cell.angle_alpha   90.00
_cell.angle_beta   90.00
_cell.angle_gamma   90.00
#
_symmetry.space_group_name_H-M   'P 1'
#
loop_
_entity.id
_entity.type
_entity.pdbx_description
1 polymer ?
#
loop_
_entity_poly.entity_id
_entity_poly.type
_entity_poly.pdbx_seq_one_letter_code
_entity_poly.pdbx_strand_id
1 'polypeptide(L)'
;MSATSRGASAPLFHLITPANRMPSQLPWFPESVLTTLLVTPRTRRTEFFEAHLLCREAMSSERIEPDGELESFLYVIAGTLRVVADSDTHVLAGAGRFAYVGVDDGFPSTGQPARRSCGSAGPGYPRR
;
A
#
# COMPACT_ATOMS: atom_id res chain seq x y z
N MET A 1 -18.10 15.57 11.08
CA MET A 1 -19.22 14.62 10.82
C MET A 1 -18.61 13.33 10.30
N SER A 2 -18.75 12.21 11.02
CA SER A 2 -18.27 10.91 10.54
C SER A 2 -19.17 10.45 9.40
N ALA A 3 -18.63 10.30 8.19
CA ALA A 3 -19.40 9.81 7.06
C ALA A 3 -19.83 8.36 7.35
N THR A 4 -21.13 8.07 7.28
CA THR A 4 -21.64 6.69 7.39
C THR A 4 -20.96 5.83 6.33
N SER A 5 -20.27 4.78 6.80
CA SER A 5 -19.54 3.88 5.92
C SER A 5 -20.49 3.19 4.93
N ARG A 6 -20.12 3.20 3.64
CA ARG A 6 -20.76 2.39 2.59
C ARG A 6 -20.06 1.04 2.41
N GLY A 7 -19.22 0.66 3.36
CA GLY A 7 -18.53 -0.61 3.37
C GLY A 7 -19.49 -1.79 3.43
N ALA A 8 -19.18 -2.88 2.74
CA ALA A 8 -19.99 -4.08 2.75
C ALA A 8 -19.11 -5.34 2.69
N SER A 9 -19.59 -6.43 3.29
CA SER A 9 -18.96 -7.74 3.26
C SER A 9 -20.03 -8.77 2.93
N ALA A 10 -19.81 -9.55 1.87
CA ALA A 10 -20.72 -10.59 1.41
C ALA A 10 -19.94 -11.84 1.03
N PRO A 11 -20.56 -13.02 0.88
CA PRO A 11 -19.85 -14.25 0.51
C PRO A 11 -19.05 -14.19 -0.79
N LEU A 12 -19.35 -13.27 -1.71
CA LEU A 12 -18.69 -13.15 -3.02
C LEU A 12 -17.89 -11.86 -3.21
N PHE A 13 -18.08 -10.84 -2.38
CA PHE A 13 -17.36 -9.57 -2.52
C PHE A 13 -17.13 -8.87 -1.19
N HIS A 14 -16.11 -8.01 -1.16
CA HIS A 14 -15.96 -6.97 -0.15
C HIS A 14 -15.96 -5.61 -0.85
N LEU A 15 -16.71 -4.67 -0.30
CA LEU A 15 -16.65 -3.27 -0.69
C LEU A 15 -15.87 -2.52 0.39
N ILE A 16 -14.63 -2.18 0.05
CA ILE A 16 -13.79 -1.33 0.87
C ILE A 16 -13.90 0.10 0.35
N THR A 17 -14.21 1.00 1.27
CA THR A 17 -14.36 2.43 1.06
C THR A 17 -13.39 3.15 1.99
N PRO A 18 -13.09 4.44 1.75
CA PRO A 18 -12.25 5.21 2.66
C PRO A 18 -12.71 5.17 4.13
N ALA A 19 -14.01 5.04 4.39
CA ALA A 19 -14.60 5.04 5.73
C ALA A 19 -14.46 3.70 6.50
N ASN A 20 -14.14 2.59 5.82
CA ASN A 20 -13.93 1.27 6.44
C ASN A 20 -12.60 0.63 6.03
N ARG A 21 -11.59 1.45 5.75
CA ARG A 21 -10.22 0.98 5.55
C ARG A 21 -9.73 0.31 6.83
N MET A 22 -9.03 -0.81 6.67
CA MET A 22 -8.42 -1.54 7.78
C MET A 22 -6.93 -1.20 7.78
N PRO A 23 -6.44 -0.43 8.77
CA PRO A 23 -5.01 -0.22 8.95
C PRO A 23 -4.31 -1.57 9.10
N SER A 24 -3.15 -1.70 8.49
CA SER A 24 -2.29 -2.86 8.58
C SER A 24 -0.86 -2.38 8.85
N GLN A 25 -0.03 -3.29 9.35
CA GLN A 25 1.42 -3.12 9.36
C GLN A 25 2.01 -4.36 8.71
N LEU A 26 2.74 -4.17 7.61
CA LEU A 26 3.47 -5.25 6.97
C LEU A 26 4.85 -5.39 7.65
N PRO A 27 5.33 -6.62 7.93
CA PRO A 27 6.57 -6.84 8.69
C PRO A 27 7.81 -6.18 8.08
N TRP A 28 7.87 -6.11 6.75
CA TRP A 28 8.98 -5.53 5.97
C TRP A 28 8.80 -4.03 5.68
N PHE A 29 7.69 -3.43 6.11
CA PHE A 29 7.48 -2.00 6.01
C PHE A 29 7.84 -1.31 7.33
N PRO A 30 8.59 -0.20 7.29
CA PRO A 30 8.85 0.59 8.50
C PRO A 30 7.54 1.17 9.05
N GLU A 31 7.51 1.46 10.35
CA GLU A 31 6.33 2.03 11.03
C GLU A 31 5.91 3.40 10.46
N SER A 32 6.82 4.08 9.76
CA SER A 32 6.58 5.34 9.06
C SER A 32 5.61 5.20 7.87
N VAL A 33 5.37 3.97 7.39
CA VAL A 33 4.50 3.68 6.24
C VAL A 33 3.14 3.22 6.72
N LEU A 34 2.14 4.05 6.51
CA LEU A 34 0.76 3.68 6.76
C LEU A 34 0.29 2.72 5.67
N THR A 35 0.07 1.46 6.02
CA THR A 35 -0.50 0.48 5.10
C THR A 35 -1.97 0.26 5.39
N THR A 36 -2.78 0.15 4.34
CA THR A 36 -4.18 -0.26 4.44
C THR A 36 -4.35 -1.53 3.66
N LEU A 37 -4.79 -2.59 4.34
CA LEU A 37 -5.08 -3.85 3.69
C LEU A 37 -6.37 -3.74 2.86
N LEU A 38 -6.31 -4.19 1.61
CA LEU A 38 -7.47 -4.29 0.73
C LEU A 38 -7.93 -5.75 0.56
N VAL A 39 -7.01 -6.66 0.23
CA VAL A 39 -7.33 -8.08 -0.02
C VAL A 39 -6.16 -8.94 0.44
N THR A 40 -6.45 -10.07 1.09
CA THR A 40 -5.49 -11.17 1.32
C THR A 40 -6.09 -12.53 0.94
N PRO A 41 -5.25 -13.56 0.74
CA PRO A 41 -5.68 -14.96 0.67
C PRO A 41 -6.41 -15.49 1.92
N ARG A 42 -6.34 -14.80 3.06
CA ARG A 42 -7.12 -15.17 4.25
C ARG A 42 -8.54 -14.62 4.19
N THR A 43 -8.72 -13.44 3.58
CA THR A 43 -10.04 -12.81 3.42
C THR A 43 -10.87 -13.45 2.32
N ARG A 44 -10.22 -14.15 1.38
CA ARG A 44 -10.84 -14.82 0.24
C ARG A 44 -10.04 -16.05 -0.16
N ARG A 45 -10.67 -17.04 -0.78
CA ARG A 45 -9.98 -18.09 -1.54
C ARG A 45 -9.27 -17.54 -2.81
N THR A 46 -8.68 -16.35 -2.72
CA THR A 46 -7.75 -15.82 -3.73
C THR A 46 -6.42 -16.45 -3.45
N GLU A 47 -6.01 -17.37 -4.32
CA GLU A 47 -4.87 -18.25 -4.04
C GLU A 47 -3.51 -17.53 -4.14
N PHE A 48 -3.43 -16.37 -4.82
CA PHE A 48 -2.13 -15.80 -5.23
C PHE A 48 -2.03 -14.27 -5.17
N PHE A 49 -2.89 -13.57 -4.43
CA PHE A 49 -2.90 -12.10 -4.48
C PHE A 49 -3.17 -11.43 -3.14
N GLU A 50 -2.32 -10.47 -2.81
CA GLU A 50 -2.44 -9.57 -1.69
C GLU A 50 -2.33 -8.12 -2.18
N ALA A 51 -3.26 -7.26 -1.73
CA ALA A 51 -3.30 -5.86 -2.13
C ALA A 51 -3.34 -4.93 -0.93
N HIS A 52 -2.49 -3.91 -0.99
CA HIS A 52 -2.40 -2.85 0.01
C HIS A 52 -2.44 -1.47 -0.65
N LEU A 53 -3.00 -0.49 0.06
CA LEU A 53 -2.70 0.91 -0.18
C LEU A 53 -1.57 1.32 0.74
N LEU A 54 -0.51 1.84 0.13
CA LEU A 54 0.65 2.36 0.85
C LEU A 54 0.57 3.87 0.84
N CYS A 55 0.59 4.45 2.04
CA CYS A 55 0.74 5.88 2.24
C CYS A 55 2.07 6.13 2.95
N ARG A 56 2.87 7.04 2.39
CA ARG A 56 4.11 7.51 3.00
C ARG A 56 4.07 9.02 3.14
N GLU A 57 4.67 9.52 4.20
CA GLU A 57 4.97 10.94 4.31
C GLU A 57 6.01 11.32 3.24
N ALA A 58 5.82 12.52 2.68
CA ALA A 58 6.81 13.12 1.83
C ALA A 58 8.12 13.25 2.62
N MET A 59 9.26 12.85 2.04
CA MET A 59 10.61 12.84 2.64
C MET A 59 11.09 11.53 3.30
N SER A 60 10.30 10.47 3.46
CA SER A 60 10.92 9.22 3.92
C SER A 60 11.76 8.59 2.80
N SER A 61 13.04 8.36 3.08
CA SER A 61 14.02 7.73 2.16
C SER A 61 14.21 6.24 2.44
N GLU A 62 13.35 5.65 3.28
CA GLU A 62 13.48 4.27 3.71
C GLU A 62 13.28 3.32 2.53
N ARG A 63 14.23 2.38 2.43
CA ARG A 63 14.20 1.28 1.47
C ARG A 63 13.23 0.23 1.98
N ILE A 64 12.35 -0.23 1.09
CA ILE A 64 11.48 -1.37 1.37
C ILE A 64 11.98 -2.51 0.50
N GLU A 65 12.26 -3.62 1.16
CA GLU A 65 12.60 -4.87 0.50
C GLU A 65 11.43 -5.81 0.79
N PRO A 66 10.55 -6.07 -0.20
CA PRO A 66 9.55 -7.09 -0.03
C PRO A 66 10.24 -8.44 0.25
N ASP A 67 9.56 -9.31 0.98
CA ASP A 67 10.06 -10.66 1.23
C ASP A 67 10.30 -11.35 -0.13
N GLY A 68 11.49 -11.92 -0.31
CA GLY A 68 12.04 -12.40 -1.57
C GLY A 68 11.38 -13.67 -2.12
N GLU A 69 10.09 -13.86 -1.83
CA GLU A 69 9.25 -14.94 -2.32
C GLU A 69 8.07 -14.40 -3.15
N LEU A 70 7.91 -13.07 -3.27
CA LEU A 70 6.75 -12.43 -3.87
C LEU A 70 7.12 -11.45 -4.99
N GLU A 71 6.45 -11.62 -6.14
CA GLU A 71 6.43 -10.61 -7.20
C GLU A 71 5.57 -9.41 -6.76
N SER A 72 6.02 -8.19 -7.11
CA SER A 72 5.34 -6.96 -6.70
C SER A 72 4.92 -6.11 -7.89
N PHE A 73 3.64 -5.72 -7.91
CA PHE A 73 3.11 -4.72 -8.85
C PHE A 73 2.82 -3.42 -8.12
N LEU A 74 3.55 -2.36 -8.46
CA LEU A 74 3.46 -1.05 -7.83
C LEU A 74 2.73 -0.08 -8.75
N TYR A 75 1.67 0.57 -8.25
CA TYR A 75 0.91 1.57 -9.00
C TYR A 75 0.85 2.90 -8.23
N VAL A 76 1.34 3.97 -8.86
CA VAL A 76 1.36 5.30 -8.25
C VAL A 76 -0.01 5.95 -8.38
N ILE A 77 -0.68 6.13 -7.24
CA ILE A 77 -1.94 6.88 -7.15
C ILE A 77 -1.64 8.39 -7.12
N ALA A 78 -0.60 8.80 -6.41
CA ALA A 78 -0.13 10.18 -6.31
C ALA A 78 1.32 10.23 -5.83
N GLY A 79 2.01 11.34 -6.14
CA GLY A 79 3.39 11.58 -5.70
C GLY A 79 4.42 10.98 -6.65
N THR A 80 5.60 10.70 -6.10
CA THR A 80 6.72 10.09 -6.82
C THR A 80 7.18 8.87 -6.04
N LEU A 81 7.48 7.78 -6.74
CA LEU A 81 8.02 6.55 -6.18
C LEU A 81 9.36 6.27 -6.85
N ARG A 82 10.38 5.90 -6.07
CA ARG A 82 11.61 5.30 -6.61
C ARG A 82 11.57 3.79 -6.42
N VAL A 83 12.11 3.07 -7.39
CA VAL A 83 12.20 1.61 -7.44
C VAL A 83 13.63 1.26 -7.82
N VAL A 84 14.23 0.22 -7.22
CA VAL A 84 15.61 -0.19 -7.53
C VAL A 84 15.62 -1.66 -7.84
N ALA A 85 15.65 -1.96 -9.14
CA ALA A 85 15.67 -3.30 -9.69
C ALA A 85 16.99 -3.49 -10.44
N ASP A 86 17.60 -4.68 -10.37
CA ASP A 86 18.83 -5.01 -11.12
C ASP A 86 19.98 -3.98 -11.00
N SER A 87 20.13 -3.35 -9.83
CA SER A 87 21.08 -2.24 -9.57
C SER A 87 20.76 -0.89 -10.25
N ASP A 88 19.69 -0.82 -11.03
CA ASP A 88 19.19 0.41 -11.66
C ASP A 88 18.15 1.10 -10.77
N THR A 89 18.11 2.43 -10.82
CA THR A 89 17.10 3.22 -10.11
C THR A 89 16.08 3.80 -11.10
N HIS A 90 14.80 3.44 -10.92
CA HIS A 90 13.69 3.95 -11.69
C HIS A 90 12.87 4.96 -10.88
N VAL A 91 12.52 6.09 -11.49
CA VAL A 91 11.67 7.13 -10.88
C VAL A 91 10.30 7.13 -11.54
N LEU A 92 9.28 6.73 -10.79
CA LEU A 92 7.88 6.73 -11.17
C LEU A 92 7.22 8.04 -10.70
N ALA A 93 7.30 9.09 -11.52
CA ALA A 93 6.77 10.41 -11.20
C ALA A 93 5.31 10.58 -11.67
N GLY A 94 4.42 10.84 -10.71
CA GLY A 94 3.02 11.17 -10.96
C GLY A 94 2.08 9.98 -11.02
N ALA A 95 0.78 10.28 -10.97
CA ALA A 95 -0.28 9.29 -10.99
C ALA A 95 -0.29 8.48 -12.30
N GLY A 96 -0.61 7.19 -12.21
CA GLY A 96 -0.71 6.28 -13.36
C GLY A 96 0.62 5.65 -13.79
N ARG A 97 1.74 6.04 -13.16
CA ARG A 97 3.01 5.32 -13.33
C ARG A 97 2.98 4.02 -12.55
N PHE A 98 3.62 2.99 -13.08
CA PHE A 98 3.70 1.69 -12.45
C PHE A 98 5.05 1.04 -12.70
N ALA A 99 5.38 0.06 -11.85
CA ALA A 99 6.48 -0.85 -12.06
C ALA A 99 6.05 -2.26 -11.66
N TYR A 100 6.61 -3.23 -12.38
CA TYR A 100 6.64 -4.62 -11.97
C TYR A 100 8.04 -4.89 -11.40
N VAL A 101 8.09 -5.58 -10.27
CA VAL A 101 9.33 -5.86 -9.53
C VAL A 101 9.37 -7.37 -9.30
N GLY A 102 10.45 -8.01 -9.76
CA GLY A 102 10.64 -9.45 -9.63
C GLY A 102 10.94 -9.87 -8.19
N VAL A 103 10.99 -11.18 -7.98
CA VAL A 103 11.19 -11.82 -6.67
C VAL A 103 12.54 -11.43 -6.02
N ASP A 104 13.55 -11.08 -6.84
CA ASP A 104 14.91 -10.76 -6.38
C ASP A 104 15.19 -9.24 -6.30
N ASP A 105 14.20 -8.39 -6.59
CA ASP A 105 14.37 -6.94 -6.70
C ASP A 105 13.76 -6.16 -5.52
N GLY A 106 14.38 -5.03 -5.14
CA GLY A 106 13.90 -4.15 -4.08
C GLY A 106 13.23 -2.87 -4.59
N PHE A 107 12.68 -2.02 -3.71
CA PHE A 107 12.29 -0.67 -4.11
C PHE A 107 12.48 0.39 -3.01
N PRO A 108 13.44 1.32 -3.16
CA PRO A 108 13.56 2.46 -2.27
C PRO A 108 12.60 3.56 -2.69
N SER A 109 11.49 3.72 -1.99
CA SER A 109 10.63 4.88 -2.24
C SER A 109 11.29 6.14 -1.69
N THR A 110 11.42 7.16 -2.54
CA THR A 110 11.56 8.55 -2.07
C THR A 110 10.34 9.32 -2.55
N GLY A 111 9.53 9.80 -1.61
CA GLY A 111 8.32 10.56 -1.91
C GLY A 111 8.60 12.06 -1.89
N GLN A 112 8.28 12.76 -2.98
CA GLN A 112 8.01 14.20 -2.94
C GLN A 112 6.53 14.44 -2.62
N PRO A 113 6.18 15.55 -1.95
CA PRO A 113 4.82 15.77 -1.47
C PRO A 113 3.82 15.87 -2.62
N ALA A 114 2.82 15.00 -2.62
CA ALA A 114 1.57 15.25 -3.33
C ALA A 114 0.69 16.16 -2.47
N ARG A 115 0.01 17.13 -3.09
CA ARG A 115 -0.90 18.11 -2.45
C ARG A 115 -2.12 17.52 -1.70
N ARG A 116 -2.18 16.21 -1.46
CA ARG A 116 -3.28 15.55 -0.74
C ARG A 116 -2.70 14.67 0.36
N SER A 117 -3.01 15.03 1.59
CA SER A 117 -2.72 14.22 2.77
C SER A 117 -3.39 12.86 2.66
N CYS A 118 -2.73 11.84 3.19
CA CYS A 118 -3.39 10.56 3.42
C CYS A 118 -4.54 10.80 4.38
N GLY A 119 -5.76 10.51 3.94
CA GLY A 119 -6.94 10.61 4.79
C GLY A 119 -6.69 9.83 6.09
N SER A 120 -6.95 10.49 7.21
CA SER A 120 -6.76 9.97 8.57
C SER A 120 -7.34 8.57 8.71
N ALA A 121 -6.55 7.64 9.27
CA ALA A 121 -7.06 6.38 9.78
C ALA A 121 -8.27 6.66 10.69
N GLY A 122 -9.39 6.00 10.42
CA GLY A 122 -10.59 6.10 11.27
C GLY A 122 -10.31 5.65 12.71
N PRO A 123 -11.19 6.00 13.66
CA PRO A 123 -10.94 5.80 15.09
C PRO A 123 -10.71 4.32 15.39
N GLY A 124 -9.62 4.03 16.12
CA GLY A 124 -9.15 2.69 16.44
C GLY A 124 -10.22 1.85 17.14
N TYR A 125 -10.34 0.59 16.71
CA TYR A 125 -11.06 -0.42 17.47
C TYR A 125 -10.13 -1.06 18.51
N PRO A 126 -10.64 -1.38 19.72
CA PRO A 126 -9.84 -2.01 20.76
C PRO A 126 -9.42 -3.42 20.31
N ARG A 127 -8.14 -3.74 20.53
CA ARG A 127 -7.64 -5.12 20.40
C ARG A 127 -8.35 -5.99 21.44
N ARG A 128 -8.94 -7.11 20.98
CA ARG A 128 -9.29 -8.23 21.86
C ARG A 128 -8.08 -9.14 21.99
#